data_AF-A0A5B8T203-F1
#
_entry.id   AF-A0A5B8T203-F1
#
_cell.length_a   1.000
_cell.length_b   1.000
_cell.length_c   1.000
_cell.angle_alpha   90.00
_cell.angle_beta   90.00
_cell.angle_gamma   90.00
#
_symmetry.space_group_name_H-M   'P 1'
#
loop_
_entity.id
_entity.type
_entity.pdbx_description
1 polymer ?
#
loop_
_entity_poly.entity_id
_entity_poly.type
_entity_poly.pdbx_seq_one_letter_code
_entity_poly.pdbx_strand_id
1 'polypeptide(L)'
;MIKPRFSQISATVAGIAAAVAFGVVNVSADSKTEYNVPISTIHPTQAAVGKAQIASKISTYVENGALTKDYYNDFNDDNGYTNGLYSLDGVSQTDKTLYKTNSIQSAMPDAQLTSDSAAKVPVIKGPGGVLYATDGHHGSTTYEFIKQQYNLGFDTINVEVIDDYSSLSMTDFYKTLIAKNQVLPLAFNVKTGEYQSFSLDRLPTHMYANEFVNDPFRSLAYFWRKSAIDKDNVTANFAEFYLGIFLTSTCEFKGLSFESQNDYLTAFDKGNAILQKLINGDTTYTALFNKVLTIPYGVTPSMLGIQSTFDDTKIAAQCQKLTDALTFLTNTPALATSNTTLFDLNTEQLTKQVATFKALTAADYTNDSYQKVSELIASANELVSNNGSQTDLDSLTSQIEQALGSLVKVPTTETLDTTQFEKQVSRFNNLTATKYDATNYQNIKDTIAEIQGLIKNNGTQNELNTKVESLQSKIDALTPVSSDNTSTTTSSTTNEKIKTSTSSKIDSQKHNHKQHLKLPKTMVNQPNIINRVMLGLVLFAGIGLTYKRFKLFS
;
A
#
# COMPACT_ATOMS: atom_id res chain seq x y z
N MET A 1 -47.49 6.23 -67.85
CA MET A 1 -47.65 5.18 -68.88
C MET A 1 -46.43 4.27 -68.79
N ILE A 2 -46.48 2.94 -68.61
CA ILE A 2 -47.57 1.94 -68.55
C ILE A 2 -47.17 0.84 -67.54
N LYS A 3 -48.08 0.49 -66.61
CA LYS A 3 -48.30 -0.90 -66.12
C LYS A 3 -49.56 -1.42 -66.86
N PRO A 4 -49.88 -2.73 -66.93
CA PRO A 4 -49.33 -3.88 -66.19
C PRO A 4 -49.11 -5.15 -67.06
N ARG A 5 -48.75 -6.28 -66.43
CA ARG A 5 -49.62 -7.49 -66.45
C ARG A 5 -49.19 -8.54 -65.42
N PHE A 6 -50.07 -8.81 -64.46
CA PHE A 6 -50.06 -10.07 -63.71
C PHE A 6 -50.81 -11.13 -64.54
N SER A 7 -50.38 -12.39 -64.45
CA SER A 7 -51.08 -13.52 -65.05
C SER A 7 -51.16 -14.71 -64.08
N GLN A 8 -52.35 -14.85 -63.51
CA GLN A 8 -52.98 -16.08 -63.04
C GLN A 8 -52.43 -16.83 -61.82
N ILE A 9 -53.42 -17.30 -61.05
CA ILE A 9 -53.35 -18.08 -59.83
C ILE A 9 -53.51 -19.56 -60.21
N SER A 10 -52.80 -20.44 -59.53
CA SER A 10 -53.28 -21.81 -59.28
C SER A 10 -52.75 -22.26 -57.92
N ALA A 11 -53.68 -22.56 -57.01
CA ALA A 11 -53.35 -22.96 -55.65
C ALA A 11 -53.16 -24.49 -55.58
N THR A 12 -52.23 -24.96 -54.75
CA THR A 12 -52.45 -26.16 -53.93
C THR A 12 -51.66 -26.06 -52.62
N VAL A 13 -52.35 -26.50 -51.57
CA VAL A 13 -52.10 -26.43 -50.13
C VAL A 13 -50.88 -27.25 -49.64
N ALA A 14 -50.37 -26.81 -48.47
CA ALA A 14 -49.56 -27.53 -47.47
C ALA A 14 -48.06 -27.76 -47.71
N GLY A 15 -47.26 -27.38 -46.71
CA GLY A 15 -45.94 -27.96 -46.47
C GLY A 15 -44.89 -26.99 -45.91
N ILE A 16 -44.70 -27.02 -44.58
CA ILE A 16 -43.46 -26.63 -43.88
C ILE A 16 -43.07 -25.14 -43.98
N ALA A 17 -43.25 -24.42 -42.87
CA ALA A 17 -42.61 -23.13 -42.65
C ALA A 17 -41.11 -23.32 -42.39
N ALA A 18 -40.33 -23.45 -43.46
CA ALA A 18 -38.88 -23.30 -43.39
C ALA A 18 -38.57 -21.80 -43.28
N ALA A 19 -38.38 -21.31 -42.06
CA ALA A 19 -37.85 -19.98 -41.84
C ALA A 19 -36.41 -19.93 -42.38
N VAL A 20 -36.24 -19.42 -43.60
CA VAL A 20 -34.93 -19.03 -44.14
C VAL A 20 -34.48 -17.80 -43.36
N ALA A 21 -33.93 -18.05 -42.17
CA ALA A 21 -33.11 -17.07 -41.51
C ALA A 21 -31.93 -16.79 -42.43
N PHE A 22 -31.97 -15.66 -43.14
CA PHE A 22 -30.76 -15.04 -43.64
C PHE A 22 -29.90 -14.74 -42.41
N GLY A 23 -28.96 -15.64 -42.14
CA GLY A 23 -27.88 -15.42 -41.21
C GLY A 23 -27.01 -14.31 -41.77
N VAL A 24 -27.44 -13.06 -41.56
CA VAL A 24 -26.52 -11.93 -41.47
C VAL A 24 -25.71 -12.20 -40.21
N VAL A 25 -24.69 -13.04 -40.36
CA VAL A 25 -23.59 -13.09 -39.41
C VAL A 25 -22.93 -11.73 -39.52
N ASN A 26 -23.40 -10.78 -38.71
CA ASN A 26 -22.59 -9.63 -38.36
C ASN A 26 -21.39 -10.19 -37.60
N VAL A 27 -20.38 -10.60 -38.36
CA VAL A 27 -18.99 -10.61 -37.91
C VAL A 27 -18.69 -9.14 -37.67
N SER A 28 -19.07 -8.66 -36.48
CA SER A 28 -18.54 -7.41 -35.95
C SER A 28 -17.03 -7.58 -35.98
N ALA A 29 -16.34 -6.71 -36.73
CA ALA A 29 -14.89 -6.74 -36.77
C ALA A 29 -14.38 -6.66 -35.32
N ASP A 30 -13.44 -7.55 -34.97
CA ASP A 30 -12.80 -7.61 -33.65
C ASP A 30 -11.81 -6.45 -33.51
N SER A 31 -12.35 -5.22 -33.56
CA SER A 31 -11.59 -3.97 -33.46
C SER A 31 -11.24 -3.74 -32.00
N LYS A 32 -10.21 -4.46 -31.54
CA LYS A 32 -9.50 -4.14 -30.29
C LYS A 32 -8.88 -2.74 -30.31
N THR A 33 -8.75 -2.12 -31.49
CA THR A 33 -8.22 -0.77 -31.62
C THR A 33 -9.25 0.28 -31.21
N GLU A 34 -8.91 1.09 -30.20
CA GLU A 34 -9.58 2.38 -29.94
C GLU A 34 -8.74 3.49 -30.63
N TYR A 35 -9.38 4.30 -31.48
CA TYR A 35 -8.70 5.27 -32.35
C TYR A 35 -8.73 6.69 -31.76
N ASN A 36 -7.67 7.46 -32.00
CA ASN A 36 -7.54 8.85 -31.57
C ASN A 36 -7.77 9.09 -30.06
N VAL A 37 -7.36 8.15 -29.21
CA VAL A 37 -7.41 8.30 -27.75
C VAL A 37 -6.49 9.46 -27.34
N PRO A 38 -6.97 10.47 -26.59
CA PRO A 38 -6.09 11.52 -26.07
C PRO A 38 -5.03 10.93 -25.16
N ILE A 39 -3.75 11.22 -25.43
CA ILE A 39 -2.62 10.61 -24.72
C ILE A 39 -2.67 11.00 -23.22
N SER A 40 -3.09 12.22 -22.93
CA SER A 40 -3.47 12.71 -21.58
C SER A 40 -4.57 11.92 -20.85
N THR A 41 -5.27 10.96 -21.46
CA THR A 41 -6.25 10.10 -20.77
C THR A 41 -5.74 8.68 -20.48
N ILE A 42 -4.50 8.37 -20.88
CA ILE A 42 -3.91 7.05 -20.75
C ILE A 42 -3.07 6.97 -19.47
N HIS A 43 -3.43 6.04 -18.58
CA HIS A 43 -2.74 5.79 -17.33
C HIS A 43 -1.55 4.81 -17.55
N PRO A 44 -0.33 5.13 -17.08
CA PRO A 44 0.80 4.19 -17.12
C PRO A 44 0.69 2.99 -16.16
N THR A 45 1.17 1.80 -16.55
CA THR A 45 1.43 0.66 -15.62
C THR A 45 2.89 0.54 -15.17
N GLN A 46 3.68 1.61 -15.34
CA GLN A 46 5.02 1.76 -14.77
C GLN A 46 5.20 3.19 -14.23
N ALA A 47 5.96 3.35 -13.14
CA ALA A 47 6.16 4.66 -12.50
C ALA A 47 7.42 5.42 -12.96
N ALA A 48 8.20 4.85 -13.89
CA ALA A 48 9.46 5.41 -14.33
C ALA A 48 9.62 5.37 -15.86
N VAL A 49 10.45 6.27 -16.40
CA VAL A 49 10.93 6.25 -17.80
C VAL A 49 12.41 6.64 -17.86
N GLY A 50 13.08 6.26 -18.94
CA GLY A 50 14.43 6.68 -19.22
C GLY A 50 14.47 8.05 -19.90
N LYS A 51 14.73 9.12 -19.15
CA LYS A 51 14.63 10.48 -19.72
C LYS A 51 15.72 10.81 -20.74
N ALA A 52 16.90 10.21 -20.65
CA ALA A 52 17.90 10.36 -21.70
C ALA A 52 17.50 9.62 -22.99
N GLN A 53 16.72 8.53 -22.91
CA GLN A 53 16.11 7.92 -24.11
C GLN A 53 15.09 8.86 -24.75
N ILE A 54 14.22 9.50 -23.95
CA ILE A 54 13.22 10.46 -24.45
C ILE A 54 13.93 11.68 -25.07
N ALA A 55 14.93 12.25 -24.40
CA ALA A 55 15.78 13.32 -24.94
C ALA A 55 16.41 12.94 -26.28
N SER A 56 16.93 11.72 -26.40
CA SER A 56 17.50 11.20 -27.65
C SER A 56 16.49 11.03 -28.79
N LYS A 57 15.19 10.89 -28.50
CA LYS A 57 14.13 10.88 -29.52
C LYS A 57 13.77 12.32 -29.91
N ILE A 58 13.53 13.21 -28.93
CA ILE A 58 13.15 14.60 -29.19
C ILE A 58 14.20 15.31 -30.04
N SER A 59 15.50 15.09 -29.76
CA SER A 59 16.60 15.70 -30.51
C SER A 59 16.69 15.27 -31.98
N THR A 60 16.05 14.16 -32.38
CA THR A 60 15.93 13.77 -33.80
C THR A 60 14.55 14.03 -34.37
N TYR A 61 13.51 14.21 -33.53
CA TYR A 61 12.13 14.48 -33.94
C TYR A 61 11.86 15.95 -34.26
N VAL A 62 12.54 16.89 -33.60
CA VAL A 62 12.34 18.33 -33.76
C VAL A 62 13.61 18.97 -34.30
N GLU A 63 13.56 19.49 -35.52
CA GLU A 63 14.68 20.18 -36.17
C GLU A 63 14.17 21.48 -36.81
N ASN A 64 14.89 22.59 -36.60
CA ASN A 64 14.59 23.90 -37.20
C ASN A 64 13.12 24.36 -37.00
N GLY A 65 12.50 24.01 -35.87
CA GLY A 65 11.11 24.36 -35.54
C GLY A 65 10.05 23.50 -36.24
N ALA A 66 10.42 22.37 -36.84
CA ALA A 66 9.52 21.46 -37.53
C ALA A 66 9.75 20.00 -37.14
N LEU A 67 8.73 19.17 -37.38
CA LEU A 67 8.82 17.71 -37.20
C LEU A 67 9.57 17.05 -38.36
N THR A 68 10.59 16.27 -38.00
CA THR A 68 11.41 15.49 -38.93
C THR A 68 10.68 14.22 -39.40
N LYS A 69 11.30 13.47 -40.32
CA LYS A 69 10.79 12.18 -40.76
C LYS A 69 10.73 11.15 -39.61
N ASP A 70 11.65 11.20 -38.67
CA ASP A 70 11.77 10.20 -37.61
C ASP A 70 10.58 10.25 -36.63
N TYR A 71 10.05 11.45 -36.35
CA TYR A 71 8.81 11.60 -35.59
C TYR A 71 7.66 10.83 -36.26
N TYR A 72 7.45 11.06 -37.55
CA TYR A 72 6.32 10.47 -38.27
C TYR A 72 6.51 8.97 -38.50
N ASN A 73 7.75 8.49 -38.70
CA ASN A 73 8.01 7.06 -38.81
C ASN A 73 7.53 6.34 -37.53
N ASP A 74 8.00 6.78 -36.36
CA ASP A 74 7.69 6.15 -35.07
C ASP A 74 6.21 6.40 -34.67
N PHE A 75 5.67 7.59 -34.91
CA PHE A 75 4.26 7.88 -34.63
C PHE A 75 3.32 7.02 -35.50
N ASN A 76 3.59 6.87 -36.79
CA ASN A 76 2.80 6.01 -37.67
C ASN A 76 2.92 4.53 -37.22
N ASP A 77 4.12 4.08 -36.87
CA ASP A 77 4.39 2.72 -36.40
C ASP A 77 3.63 2.41 -35.09
N ASP A 78 3.66 3.32 -34.11
CA ASP A 78 2.91 3.20 -32.85
C ASP A 78 1.39 3.18 -33.08
N ASN A 79 0.89 3.92 -34.07
CA ASN A 79 -0.54 3.99 -34.41
C ASN A 79 -1.05 2.84 -35.31
N GLY A 80 -0.17 1.95 -35.79
CA GLY A 80 -0.51 0.86 -36.71
C GLY A 80 -0.66 1.28 -38.18
N TYR A 81 -0.20 2.49 -38.55
CA TYR A 81 -0.25 3.03 -39.92
C TYR A 81 0.99 2.66 -40.73
N THR A 82 0.83 2.12 -41.93
CA THR A 82 1.96 1.95 -42.85
C THR A 82 2.34 3.25 -43.55
N ASN A 83 3.64 3.57 -43.52
CA ASN A 83 4.20 4.81 -44.06
C ASN A 83 3.89 5.00 -45.56
N GLY A 84 3.12 6.04 -45.86
CA GLY A 84 2.69 6.41 -47.21
C GLY A 84 1.45 5.66 -47.71
N LEU A 85 0.80 4.83 -46.89
CA LEU A 85 -0.46 4.17 -47.21
C LEU A 85 -1.63 5.00 -46.67
N TYR A 86 -2.62 5.27 -47.52
CA TYR A 86 -3.85 5.99 -47.15
C TYR A 86 -5.02 5.53 -48.04
N SER A 87 -6.22 6.06 -47.79
CA SER A 87 -7.44 5.74 -48.54
C SER A 87 -8.17 7.03 -48.93
N LEU A 88 -8.66 7.08 -50.17
CA LEU A 88 -9.58 8.10 -50.68
C LEU A 88 -10.83 7.38 -51.19
N ASP A 89 -12.01 7.78 -50.72
CA ASP A 89 -13.30 7.16 -51.07
C ASP A 89 -13.33 5.63 -50.94
N GLY A 90 -12.59 5.07 -49.97
CA GLY A 90 -12.45 3.62 -49.75
C GLY A 90 -11.44 2.92 -50.67
N VAL A 91 -10.74 3.65 -51.54
CA VAL A 91 -9.69 3.14 -52.43
C VAL A 91 -8.32 3.41 -51.84
N SER A 92 -7.59 2.33 -51.52
CA SER A 92 -6.21 2.42 -51.00
C SER A 92 -5.26 3.04 -52.03
N GLN A 93 -4.41 3.93 -51.53
CA GLN A 93 -3.41 4.71 -52.26
C GLN A 93 -2.03 4.49 -51.61
N THR A 94 -0.96 4.65 -52.38
CA THR A 94 0.41 4.59 -51.87
C THR A 94 1.26 5.73 -52.40
N ASP A 95 1.69 6.63 -51.51
CA ASP A 95 2.70 7.65 -51.78
C ASP A 95 3.71 7.74 -50.63
N LYS A 96 4.91 7.18 -50.85
CA LYS A 96 6.00 7.18 -49.86
C LYS A 96 6.68 8.55 -49.71
N THR A 97 6.35 9.55 -50.53
CA THR A 97 6.79 10.94 -50.35
C THR A 97 5.97 11.68 -49.30
N LEU A 98 4.71 11.25 -49.08
CA LEU A 98 3.81 11.75 -48.04
C LEU A 98 3.97 10.98 -46.72
N TYR A 99 5.20 10.69 -46.31
CA TYR A 99 5.49 9.95 -45.05
C TYR A 99 5.06 10.69 -43.76
N LYS A 100 4.66 11.96 -43.85
CA LYS A 100 4.16 12.74 -42.72
C LYS A 100 2.65 12.68 -42.66
N THR A 101 2.09 12.22 -41.54
CA THR A 101 0.65 12.15 -41.25
C THR A 101 -0.08 13.46 -41.59
N ASN A 102 0.47 14.58 -41.11
CA ASN A 102 -0.08 15.90 -41.39
C ASN A 102 0.12 16.34 -42.86
N SER A 103 1.14 15.85 -43.58
CA SER A 103 1.28 16.15 -45.02
C SER A 103 0.26 15.40 -45.86
N ILE A 104 -0.13 14.17 -45.49
CA ILE A 104 -1.25 13.47 -46.12
C ILE A 104 -2.53 14.31 -45.93
N GLN A 105 -2.89 14.61 -44.68
CA GLN A 105 -4.14 15.34 -44.37
C GLN A 105 -4.13 16.79 -44.86
N SER A 106 -2.98 17.48 -44.92
CA SER A 106 -2.87 18.84 -45.46
C SER A 106 -2.95 18.88 -46.99
N ALA A 107 -2.42 17.87 -47.68
CA ALA A 107 -2.50 17.78 -49.14
C ALA A 107 -3.84 17.21 -49.62
N MET A 108 -4.45 16.34 -48.81
CA MET A 108 -5.66 15.58 -49.10
C MET A 108 -6.52 15.49 -47.82
N PRO A 109 -7.35 16.49 -47.52
CA PRO A 109 -8.15 16.54 -46.28
C PRO A 109 -9.08 15.34 -46.08
N ASP A 110 -9.56 14.75 -47.17
CA ASP A 110 -10.45 13.59 -47.16
C ASP A 110 -9.69 12.24 -47.08
N ALA A 111 -8.35 12.26 -47.06
CA ALA A 111 -7.54 11.06 -46.96
C ALA A 111 -7.58 10.44 -45.56
N GLN A 112 -8.10 9.22 -45.49
CA GLN A 112 -8.06 8.41 -44.28
C GLN A 112 -6.75 7.63 -44.21
N LEU A 113 -6.06 7.70 -43.08
CA LEU A 113 -4.89 6.87 -42.83
C LEU A 113 -5.35 5.41 -42.71
N THR A 114 -4.74 4.53 -43.48
CA THR A 114 -5.07 3.11 -43.44
C THR A 114 -4.23 2.41 -42.39
N SER A 115 -4.87 1.93 -41.33
CA SER A 115 -4.30 0.93 -40.43
C SER A 115 -4.33 -0.44 -41.13
N ASP A 116 -3.18 -0.90 -41.60
CA ASP A 116 -2.96 -2.26 -42.11
C ASP A 116 -2.30 -3.19 -41.07
N SER A 117 -2.03 -2.64 -39.87
CA SER A 117 -1.60 -3.37 -38.68
C SER A 117 -2.33 -2.88 -37.43
N ALA A 118 -2.29 -3.66 -36.35
CA ALA A 118 -2.80 -3.21 -35.05
C ALA A 118 -1.95 -2.06 -34.49
N ALA A 119 -2.58 -1.15 -33.75
CA ALA A 119 -1.86 -0.14 -32.99
C ALA A 119 -0.93 -0.79 -31.95
N LYS A 120 0.29 -0.27 -31.80
CA LYS A 120 1.35 -0.89 -30.99
C LYS A 120 1.45 -0.35 -29.58
N VAL A 121 0.46 0.42 -29.13
CA VAL A 121 0.31 0.86 -27.75
C VAL A 121 -0.75 -0.03 -27.07
N PRO A 122 -0.35 -1.15 -26.45
CA PRO A 122 -1.29 -2.05 -25.77
C PRO A 122 -1.81 -1.41 -24.48
N VAL A 123 -3.12 -1.44 -24.29
CA VAL A 123 -3.83 -0.93 -23.12
C VAL A 123 -4.77 -1.98 -22.52
N ILE A 124 -4.99 -1.86 -21.22
CA ILE A 124 -5.97 -2.63 -20.46
C ILE A 124 -7.09 -1.71 -20.04
N LYS A 125 -8.34 -2.12 -20.24
CA LYS A 125 -9.50 -1.37 -19.75
C LYS A 125 -9.71 -1.65 -18.26
N GLY A 126 -9.32 -0.72 -17.41
CA GLY A 126 -9.45 -0.82 -15.96
C GLY A 126 -10.81 -0.33 -15.43
N PRO A 127 -11.00 -0.33 -14.09
CA PRO A 127 -12.25 0.07 -13.46
C PRO A 127 -12.71 1.47 -13.89
N GLY A 128 -14.01 1.62 -14.14
CA GLY A 128 -14.58 2.85 -14.71
C GLY A 128 -14.31 3.07 -16.20
N GLY A 129 -13.65 2.12 -16.88
CA GLY A 129 -13.36 2.18 -18.32
C GLY A 129 -12.05 2.90 -18.66
N VAL A 130 -11.25 3.29 -17.66
CA VAL A 130 -9.95 3.97 -17.81
C VAL A 130 -8.95 3.07 -18.53
N LEU A 131 -8.17 3.62 -19.46
CA LEU A 131 -7.19 2.86 -20.25
C LEU A 131 -5.81 2.90 -19.59
N TYR A 132 -5.25 1.71 -19.31
CA TYR A 132 -3.95 1.52 -18.68
C TYR A 132 -2.94 0.94 -19.67
N ALA A 133 -1.98 1.74 -20.13
CA ALA A 133 -0.98 1.29 -21.10
C ALA A 133 0.08 0.37 -20.46
N THR A 134 0.28 -0.81 -21.06
CA THR A 134 1.29 -1.79 -20.64
C THR A 134 2.63 -1.63 -21.36
N ASP A 135 2.64 -0.95 -22.50
CA ASP A 135 3.86 -0.48 -23.20
C ASP A 135 3.54 0.84 -23.93
N GLY A 136 4.53 1.45 -24.58
CA GLY A 136 4.38 2.70 -25.33
C GLY A 136 4.60 3.96 -24.49
N HIS A 137 4.97 3.86 -23.21
CA HIS A 137 5.13 5.02 -22.31
C HIS A 137 6.16 6.03 -22.83
N HIS A 138 7.30 5.56 -23.35
CA HIS A 138 8.34 6.44 -23.88
C HIS A 138 7.89 7.17 -25.16
N GLY A 139 7.15 6.50 -26.05
CA GLY A 139 6.60 7.12 -27.27
C GLY A 139 5.55 8.17 -26.91
N SER A 140 4.51 7.74 -26.18
CA SER A 140 3.42 8.58 -25.67
C SER A 140 3.92 9.82 -24.92
N THR A 141 4.84 9.65 -23.98
CA THR A 141 5.46 10.76 -23.23
C THR A 141 6.27 11.69 -24.14
N THR A 142 6.92 11.15 -25.19
CA THR A 142 7.65 11.98 -26.17
C THR A 142 6.68 12.83 -27.00
N TYR A 143 5.55 12.27 -27.44
CA TYR A 143 4.54 12.98 -28.23
C TYR A 143 3.87 14.08 -27.41
N GLU A 144 3.42 13.78 -26.19
CA GLU A 144 2.90 14.78 -25.24
C GLU A 144 3.93 15.88 -24.94
N PHE A 145 5.17 15.51 -24.63
CA PHE A 145 6.20 16.52 -24.36
C PHE A 145 6.44 17.44 -25.58
N ILE A 146 6.49 16.89 -26.80
CA ILE A 146 6.67 17.69 -28.01
C ILE A 146 5.48 18.62 -28.25
N LYS A 147 4.26 18.14 -28.00
CA LYS A 147 3.04 18.96 -28.10
C LYS A 147 3.08 20.11 -27.11
N GLN A 148 3.37 19.84 -25.84
CA GLN A 148 3.38 20.84 -24.78
C GLN A 148 4.52 21.85 -24.92
N GLN A 149 5.73 21.40 -25.30
CA GLN A 149 6.93 22.23 -25.33
C GLN A 149 7.11 23.02 -26.64
N TYR A 150 6.66 22.49 -27.78
CA TYR A 150 6.88 23.10 -29.11
C TYR A 150 5.58 23.43 -29.86
N ASN A 151 4.40 23.03 -29.35
CA ASN A 151 3.12 23.09 -30.07
C ASN A 151 3.18 22.40 -31.45
N LEU A 152 3.91 21.28 -31.51
CA LEU A 152 4.05 20.44 -32.70
C LEU A 152 3.42 19.07 -32.47
N GLY A 153 2.97 18.42 -33.55
CA GLY A 153 2.51 17.04 -33.52
C GLY A 153 1.12 16.83 -32.90
N PHE A 154 0.85 15.56 -32.60
CA PHE A 154 -0.45 15.07 -32.17
C PHE A 154 -0.45 14.75 -30.66
N ASP A 155 -1.59 15.02 -30.04
CA ASP A 155 -1.98 14.74 -28.64
C ASP A 155 -2.91 13.51 -28.54
N THR A 156 -3.16 12.83 -29.66
CA THR A 156 -3.96 11.61 -29.74
C THR A 156 -3.16 10.45 -30.33
N ILE A 157 -3.50 9.23 -29.93
CA ILE A 157 -2.88 7.99 -30.40
C ILE A 157 -3.92 6.88 -30.52
N ASN A 158 -3.72 5.94 -31.44
CA ASN A 158 -4.46 4.68 -31.49
C ASN A 158 -3.87 3.70 -30.46
N VAL A 159 -4.72 2.91 -29.82
CA VAL A 159 -4.31 1.92 -28.81
C VAL A 159 -4.96 0.57 -29.07
N GLU A 160 -4.32 -0.54 -28.70
CA GLU A 160 -4.91 -1.88 -28.75
C GLU A 160 -5.38 -2.31 -27.36
N VAL A 161 -6.68 -2.54 -27.18
CA VAL A 161 -7.26 -3.10 -25.95
C VAL A 161 -6.95 -4.60 -25.88
N ILE A 162 -5.96 -4.97 -25.07
CA ILE A 162 -5.48 -6.36 -24.93
C ILE A 162 -6.25 -7.16 -23.86
N ASP A 163 -6.82 -6.50 -22.85
CA ASP A 163 -7.65 -7.08 -21.79
C ASP A 163 -8.70 -6.05 -21.31
N ASP A 164 -9.83 -6.55 -20.79
CA ASP A 164 -10.86 -5.74 -20.12
C ASP A 164 -11.13 -6.25 -18.70
N TYR A 165 -10.81 -5.41 -17.71
CA TYR A 165 -11.02 -5.59 -16.28
C TYR A 165 -11.92 -4.51 -15.68
N SER A 166 -12.73 -3.82 -16.50
CA SER A 166 -13.56 -2.68 -16.09
C SER A 166 -14.62 -3.00 -15.04
N SER A 167 -14.92 -4.29 -14.85
CA SER A 167 -15.83 -4.82 -13.82
C SER A 167 -15.17 -5.10 -12.45
N LEU A 168 -13.84 -5.00 -12.33
CA LEU A 168 -13.14 -5.27 -11.07
C LEU A 168 -13.20 -4.07 -10.11
N SER A 169 -13.00 -4.35 -8.82
CA SER A 169 -12.61 -3.31 -7.86
C SER A 169 -11.19 -2.82 -8.15
N MET A 170 -10.81 -1.60 -7.74
CA MET A 170 -9.42 -1.13 -7.89
C MET A 170 -8.42 -2.08 -7.20
N THR A 171 -8.78 -2.62 -6.04
CA THR A 171 -7.95 -3.57 -5.29
C THR A 171 -7.73 -4.87 -6.06
N ASP A 172 -8.77 -5.41 -6.72
CA ASP A 172 -8.66 -6.67 -7.47
C ASP A 172 -8.08 -6.46 -8.88
N PHE A 173 -8.28 -5.27 -9.47
CA PHE A 173 -7.60 -4.82 -10.67
C PHE A 173 -6.07 -4.81 -10.48
N TYR A 174 -5.58 -4.15 -9.42
CA TYR A 174 -4.14 -4.13 -9.12
C TYR A 174 -3.56 -5.53 -8.84
N LYS A 175 -4.29 -6.40 -8.13
CA LYS A 175 -3.88 -7.81 -7.95
C LYS A 175 -3.79 -8.54 -9.30
N THR A 176 -4.78 -8.34 -10.18
CA THR A 176 -4.81 -8.94 -11.53
C THR A 176 -3.63 -8.48 -12.37
N LEU A 177 -3.33 -7.19 -12.40
CA LEU A 177 -2.18 -6.66 -13.15
C LEU A 177 -0.85 -7.27 -12.67
N ILE A 178 -0.64 -7.39 -11.36
CA ILE A 178 0.56 -8.02 -10.79
C ILE A 178 0.60 -9.52 -11.18
N ALA A 179 -0.50 -10.25 -10.98
CA ALA A 179 -0.57 -11.68 -11.25
C ALA A 179 -0.37 -12.04 -12.73
N LYS A 180 -0.69 -11.13 -13.66
CA LYS A 180 -0.48 -11.29 -15.10
C LYS A 180 0.81 -10.64 -15.63
N ASN A 181 1.64 -10.06 -14.78
CA ASN A 181 2.86 -9.32 -15.18
C ASN A 181 2.57 -8.17 -16.17
N GLN A 182 1.49 -7.42 -15.92
CA GLN A 182 1.01 -6.29 -16.74
C GLN A 182 1.32 -4.92 -16.10
N VAL A 183 1.97 -4.91 -14.94
CA VAL A 183 2.40 -3.72 -14.19
C VAL A 183 3.75 -4.01 -13.53
N LEU A 184 4.59 -2.99 -13.40
CA LEU A 184 5.83 -3.10 -12.63
C LEU A 184 5.69 -2.33 -11.29
N PRO A 185 5.49 -3.02 -10.15
CA PRO A 185 5.42 -2.40 -8.82
C PRO A 185 6.82 -2.08 -8.25
N LEU A 186 7.78 -1.75 -9.12
CA LEU A 186 9.17 -1.43 -8.79
C LEU A 186 9.64 -0.21 -9.58
N ALA A 187 10.40 0.68 -8.93
CA ALA A 187 11.06 1.80 -9.59
C ALA A 187 12.41 2.10 -8.92
N PHE A 188 13.33 2.73 -9.66
CA PHE A 188 14.63 3.13 -9.13
C PHE A 188 14.48 4.30 -8.16
N ASN A 189 14.89 4.13 -6.90
CA ASN A 189 14.93 5.21 -5.92
C ASN A 189 16.31 5.89 -5.93
N VAL A 190 16.38 7.08 -6.53
CA VAL A 190 17.61 7.90 -6.58
C VAL A 190 18.21 8.20 -5.20
N LYS A 191 17.41 8.24 -4.13
CA LYS A 191 17.87 8.51 -2.76
C LYS A 191 18.64 7.32 -2.16
N THR A 192 18.36 6.09 -2.60
CA THR A 192 18.99 4.87 -2.08
C THR A 192 19.92 4.18 -3.10
N GLY A 193 19.80 4.50 -4.38
CA GLY A 193 20.57 3.88 -5.46
C GLY A 193 20.11 2.46 -5.82
N GLU A 194 18.89 2.07 -5.42
CA GLU A 194 18.36 0.71 -5.54
C GLU A 194 16.90 0.74 -6.03
N TYR A 195 16.44 -0.35 -6.65
CA TYR A 195 15.02 -0.51 -6.99
C TYR A 195 14.21 -0.83 -5.74
N GLN A 196 13.09 -0.14 -5.57
CA GLN A 196 12.20 -0.30 -4.42
C GLN A 196 10.76 -0.55 -4.87
N SER A 197 10.03 -1.32 -4.06
CA SER A 197 8.59 -1.47 -4.20
C SER A 197 7.85 -0.20 -3.82
N PHE A 198 6.70 0.00 -4.45
CA PHE A 198 5.74 1.05 -4.15
C PHE A 198 4.31 0.53 -4.40
N SER A 199 3.32 1.12 -3.76
CA SER A 199 1.91 0.78 -3.99
C SER A 199 1.37 1.36 -5.30
N LEU A 200 0.56 0.57 -6.03
CA LEU A 200 0.12 0.90 -7.40
C LEU A 200 -0.88 2.07 -7.50
N ASP A 201 -1.47 2.50 -6.38
CA ASP A 201 -2.22 3.76 -6.29
C ASP A 201 -1.33 5.02 -6.46
N ARG A 202 -0.01 4.84 -6.50
CA ARG A 202 1.00 5.89 -6.72
C ARG A 202 1.61 5.86 -8.13
N LEU A 203 1.07 5.03 -9.04
CA LEU A 203 1.39 5.13 -10.46
C LEU A 203 1.05 6.54 -10.99
N PRO A 204 1.77 7.04 -12.00
CA PRO A 204 1.35 8.21 -12.76
C PRO A 204 -0.09 8.06 -13.27
N THR A 205 -0.77 9.18 -13.43
CA THR A 205 -2.14 9.23 -13.98
C THR A 205 -2.17 9.71 -15.43
N HIS A 206 -1.10 10.33 -15.89
CA HIS A 206 -0.95 10.83 -17.25
C HIS A 206 0.41 10.41 -17.83
N MET A 207 0.52 10.44 -19.16
CA MET A 207 1.80 10.27 -19.88
C MET A 207 2.69 11.53 -19.83
N TYR A 208 2.66 12.28 -18.73
CA TYR A 208 3.41 13.52 -18.59
C TYR A 208 4.81 13.28 -18.02
N ALA A 209 5.82 13.87 -18.65
CA ALA A 209 7.23 13.60 -18.34
C ALA A 209 7.61 13.88 -16.87
N ASN A 210 6.94 14.81 -16.20
CA ASN A 210 7.15 15.17 -14.80
C ASN A 210 6.49 14.21 -13.78
N GLU A 211 5.50 13.40 -14.18
CA GLU A 211 4.88 12.39 -13.29
C GLU A 211 5.73 11.12 -13.16
N PHE A 212 6.61 10.85 -14.13
CA PHE A 212 7.52 9.70 -14.07
C PHE A 212 8.81 9.98 -13.30
N VAL A 213 9.30 8.96 -12.59
CA VAL A 213 10.67 8.89 -12.10
C VAL A 213 11.63 8.82 -13.30
N ASN A 214 12.75 9.55 -13.23
CA ASN A 214 13.87 9.36 -14.14
C ASN A 214 14.68 8.12 -13.72
N ASP A 215 14.54 7.04 -14.46
CA ASP A 215 15.34 5.84 -14.23
C ASP A 215 16.60 5.87 -15.13
N PRO A 216 17.81 5.95 -14.53
CA PRO A 216 19.04 6.01 -15.28
C PRO A 216 19.37 4.67 -15.97
N PHE A 217 19.04 3.53 -15.36
CA PHE A 217 19.27 2.22 -15.96
C PHE A 217 18.27 1.94 -17.10
N ARG A 218 17.01 2.38 -16.95
CA ARG A 218 16.02 2.38 -18.04
C ARG A 218 16.48 3.24 -19.21
N SER A 219 17.17 4.35 -18.95
CA SER A 219 17.83 5.14 -19.99
C SER A 219 18.99 4.37 -20.62
N LEU A 220 19.96 3.90 -19.83
CA LEU A 220 21.18 3.26 -20.31
C LEU A 220 20.93 1.98 -21.10
N ALA A 221 19.88 1.23 -20.77
CA ALA A 221 19.43 0.07 -21.54
C ALA A 221 19.11 0.39 -23.01
N TYR A 222 18.69 1.61 -23.34
CA TYR A 222 18.53 2.06 -24.73
C TYR A 222 19.88 2.26 -25.44
N PHE A 223 20.90 2.72 -24.73
CA PHE A 223 22.22 3.00 -25.28
C PHE A 223 23.13 1.76 -25.31
N TRP A 224 22.94 0.77 -24.44
CA TRP A 224 23.58 -0.56 -24.55
C TRP A 224 23.02 -1.44 -25.69
N ARG A 225 22.01 -0.95 -26.43
CA ARG A 225 21.53 -1.62 -27.65
C ARG A 225 22.67 -1.73 -28.66
N LYS A 226 22.69 -2.80 -29.45
CA LYS A 226 23.73 -3.17 -30.43
C LYS A 226 25.09 -3.58 -29.85
N SER A 227 25.57 -2.99 -28.74
CA SER A 227 26.80 -3.47 -28.10
C SER A 227 26.56 -4.74 -27.25
N ALA A 228 25.54 -4.71 -26.40
CA ALA A 228 25.20 -5.81 -25.50
C ALA A 228 23.75 -6.31 -25.64
N ILE A 229 22.83 -5.47 -26.11
CA ILE A 229 21.39 -5.78 -26.17
C ILE A 229 20.89 -5.73 -27.61
N ASP A 230 20.27 -6.81 -28.08
CA ASP A 230 19.44 -6.80 -29.28
C ASP A 230 17.98 -6.54 -28.87
N LYS A 231 17.43 -5.42 -29.34
CA LYS A 231 16.05 -5.03 -29.04
C LYS A 231 15.03 -6.00 -29.63
N ASP A 232 15.37 -6.66 -30.74
CA ASP A 232 14.44 -7.47 -31.52
C ASP A 232 14.28 -8.88 -30.93
N ASN A 233 15.14 -9.25 -29.97
CA ASN A 233 15.05 -10.49 -29.19
C ASN A 233 14.48 -10.30 -27.77
N VAL A 234 14.11 -9.07 -27.39
CA VAL A 234 13.50 -8.80 -26.08
C VAL A 234 12.10 -9.43 -26.02
N THR A 235 11.86 -10.23 -24.99
CA THR A 235 10.59 -10.97 -24.81
C THR A 235 10.03 -10.91 -23.39
N ALA A 236 10.79 -10.41 -22.40
CA ALA A 236 10.25 -10.08 -21.09
C ALA A 236 9.53 -8.72 -21.11
N ASN A 237 8.31 -8.67 -20.58
CA ASN A 237 7.71 -7.40 -20.16
C ASN A 237 8.67 -6.70 -19.18
N PHE A 238 8.76 -5.37 -19.25
CA PHE A 238 9.62 -4.55 -18.37
C PHE A 238 11.13 -4.91 -18.41
N ALA A 239 11.62 -5.51 -19.50
CA ALA A 239 12.99 -6.01 -19.63
C ALA A 239 14.08 -5.03 -19.19
N GLU A 240 14.01 -3.76 -19.61
CA GLU A 240 15.04 -2.77 -19.25
C GLU A 240 15.06 -2.44 -17.75
N PHE A 241 13.97 -2.62 -17.02
CA PHE A 241 13.94 -2.47 -15.56
C PHE A 241 14.51 -3.70 -14.84
N TYR A 242 14.26 -4.91 -15.34
CA TYR A 242 14.94 -6.11 -14.83
C TYR A 242 16.46 -6.02 -15.04
N LEU A 243 16.90 -5.50 -16.19
CA LEU A 243 18.32 -5.20 -16.40
C LEU A 243 18.85 -4.21 -15.35
N GLY A 244 18.11 -3.15 -15.03
CA GLY A 244 18.45 -2.22 -13.95
C GLY A 244 18.54 -2.88 -12.58
N ILE A 245 17.60 -3.76 -12.22
CA ILE A 245 17.61 -4.53 -10.97
C ILE A 245 18.87 -5.39 -10.86
N PHE A 246 19.26 -6.08 -11.94
CA PHE A 246 20.51 -6.84 -11.99
C PHE A 246 21.74 -5.94 -11.84
N LEU A 247 21.81 -4.83 -12.58
CA LEU A 247 22.96 -3.93 -12.57
C LEU A 247 23.15 -3.25 -11.20
N THR A 248 22.08 -2.74 -10.59
CA THR A 248 22.14 -2.19 -9.22
C THR A 248 22.58 -3.24 -8.20
N SER A 249 22.15 -4.50 -8.34
CA SER A 249 22.55 -5.62 -7.48
C SER A 249 24.05 -5.94 -7.51
N THR A 250 24.81 -5.49 -8.51
CA THR A 250 26.29 -5.64 -8.52
C THR A 250 26.99 -4.77 -7.47
N CYS A 251 26.29 -3.75 -6.94
CA CYS A 251 26.86 -2.67 -6.12
C CYS A 251 27.93 -1.79 -6.81
N GLU A 252 28.30 -2.02 -8.07
CA GLU A 252 29.36 -1.27 -8.77
C GLU A 252 28.98 0.18 -9.10
N PHE A 253 27.69 0.50 -9.04
CA PHE A 253 27.13 1.84 -9.30
C PHE A 253 26.98 2.71 -8.04
N LYS A 254 27.34 2.18 -6.85
CA LYS A 254 27.27 2.93 -5.59
C LYS A 254 28.15 4.18 -5.66
N GLY A 255 27.60 5.32 -5.24
CA GLY A 255 28.26 6.63 -5.26
C GLY A 255 28.00 7.48 -6.52
N LEU A 256 27.27 6.98 -7.50
CA LEU A 256 26.73 7.80 -8.60
C LEU A 256 25.38 8.40 -8.17
N SER A 257 25.19 9.71 -8.30
CA SER A 257 23.89 10.36 -8.05
C SER A 257 22.99 10.37 -9.28
N PHE A 258 23.58 10.22 -10.48
CA PHE A 258 22.89 10.37 -11.77
C PHE A 258 22.27 11.77 -11.97
N GLU A 259 22.80 12.78 -11.28
CA GLU A 259 22.48 14.20 -11.52
C GLU A 259 23.43 14.84 -12.54
N SER A 260 24.54 14.16 -12.88
CA SER A 260 25.57 14.66 -13.80
C SER A 260 25.70 13.81 -15.07
N GLN A 261 26.07 14.44 -16.18
CA GLN A 261 26.41 13.74 -17.43
C GLN A 261 27.55 12.72 -17.21
N ASN A 262 28.55 13.08 -16.41
CA ASN A 262 29.70 12.22 -16.11
C ASN A 262 29.29 10.92 -15.38
N ASP A 263 28.28 10.98 -14.51
CA ASP A 263 27.74 9.81 -13.81
C ASP A 263 27.12 8.81 -14.79
N TYR A 264 26.33 9.30 -15.75
CA TYR A 264 25.76 8.46 -16.81
C TYR A 264 26.82 7.84 -17.70
N LEU A 265 27.86 8.58 -18.10
CA LEU A 265 28.95 8.03 -18.91
C LEU A 265 29.76 6.99 -18.13
N THR A 266 30.06 7.27 -16.86
CA THR A 266 30.70 6.31 -15.94
C THR A 266 29.86 5.03 -15.78
N ALA A 267 28.54 5.18 -15.65
CA ALA A 267 27.63 4.04 -15.57
C ALA A 267 27.52 3.28 -16.90
N PHE A 268 27.52 3.97 -18.04
CA PHE A 268 27.52 3.36 -19.36
C PHE A 268 28.74 2.45 -19.57
N ASP A 269 29.93 2.91 -19.22
CA ASP A 269 31.16 2.12 -19.31
C ASP A 269 31.15 0.91 -18.35
N LYS A 270 30.76 1.13 -17.08
CA LYS A 270 30.59 0.05 -16.10
C LYS A 270 29.60 -1.01 -16.58
N GLY A 271 28.45 -0.60 -17.08
CA GLY A 271 27.41 -1.52 -17.56
C GLY A 271 27.85 -2.30 -18.80
N ASN A 272 28.56 -1.68 -19.75
CA ASN A 272 29.18 -2.40 -20.87
C ASN A 272 30.17 -3.47 -20.37
N ALA A 273 31.04 -3.13 -19.40
CA ALA A 273 32.00 -4.08 -18.84
C ALA A 273 31.32 -5.24 -18.07
N ILE A 274 30.26 -4.97 -17.32
CA ILE A 274 29.46 -6.00 -16.62
C ILE A 274 28.75 -6.90 -17.64
N LEU A 275 28.11 -6.32 -18.65
CA LEU A 275 27.40 -7.07 -19.69
C LEU A 275 28.35 -7.93 -20.53
N GLN A 276 29.53 -7.42 -20.89
CA GLN A 276 30.55 -8.21 -21.58
C GLN A 276 30.98 -9.44 -20.76
N LYS A 277 31.21 -9.29 -19.44
CA LYS A 277 31.54 -10.42 -18.56
C LYS A 277 30.39 -11.43 -18.46
N LEU A 278 29.15 -10.97 -18.34
CA LEU A 278 27.96 -11.83 -18.31
C LEU A 278 27.79 -12.62 -19.61
N ILE A 279 27.96 -11.96 -20.77
CA ILE A 279 27.93 -12.58 -22.10
C ILE A 279 29.03 -13.65 -22.24
N ASN A 280 30.22 -13.36 -21.71
CA ASN A 280 31.35 -14.30 -21.68
C ASN A 280 31.21 -15.42 -20.63
N GLY A 281 30.08 -15.51 -19.91
CA GLY A 281 29.80 -16.58 -18.95
C GLY A 281 30.53 -16.45 -17.62
N ASP A 282 30.89 -15.23 -17.18
CA ASP A 282 31.47 -15.00 -15.85
C ASP A 282 30.56 -15.59 -14.75
N THR A 283 31.14 -16.43 -13.90
CA THR A 283 30.40 -17.21 -12.91
C THR A 283 29.80 -16.34 -11.80
N THR A 284 30.42 -15.20 -11.48
CA THR A 284 29.94 -14.27 -10.45
C THR A 284 28.70 -13.53 -10.95
N TYR A 285 28.77 -12.92 -12.14
CA TYR A 285 27.62 -12.21 -12.71
C TYR A 285 26.50 -13.18 -13.12
N THR A 286 26.82 -14.38 -13.60
CA THR A 286 25.82 -15.42 -13.91
C THR A 286 25.10 -15.90 -12.65
N ALA A 287 25.83 -16.15 -11.55
CA ALA A 287 25.22 -16.53 -10.28
C ALA A 287 24.37 -15.39 -9.68
N LEU A 288 24.83 -14.14 -9.78
CA LEU A 288 24.08 -12.97 -9.34
C LEU A 288 22.80 -12.77 -10.16
N PHE A 289 22.88 -12.83 -11.50
CA PHE A 289 21.73 -12.74 -12.40
C PHE A 289 20.69 -13.82 -12.05
N ASN A 290 21.14 -15.07 -11.87
CA ASN A 290 20.25 -16.17 -11.49
C ASN A 290 19.59 -15.93 -10.12
N LYS A 291 20.32 -15.42 -9.14
CA LYS A 291 19.79 -15.08 -7.82
C LYS A 291 18.74 -13.98 -7.85
N VAL A 292 18.95 -12.92 -8.64
CA VAL A 292 18.12 -11.69 -8.59
C VAL A 292 17.03 -11.64 -9.66
N LEU A 293 17.17 -12.36 -10.77
CA LEU A 293 16.20 -12.39 -11.88
C LEU A 293 15.64 -13.77 -12.19
N THR A 294 16.48 -14.76 -12.48
CA THR A 294 16.00 -16.07 -12.95
C THR A 294 15.17 -16.79 -11.88
N ILE A 295 15.62 -16.81 -10.62
CA ILE A 295 14.90 -17.48 -9.52
C ILE A 295 13.62 -16.72 -9.12
N PRO A 296 13.62 -15.39 -8.93
CA PRO A 296 12.42 -14.70 -8.44
C PRO A 296 11.37 -14.43 -9.53
N TYR A 297 11.78 -14.23 -10.79
CA TYR A 297 10.89 -13.77 -11.87
C TYR A 297 10.88 -14.69 -13.11
N GLY A 298 11.69 -15.74 -13.17
CA GLY A 298 11.83 -16.59 -14.35
C GLY A 298 12.53 -15.92 -15.55
N VAL A 299 13.04 -14.70 -15.38
CA VAL A 299 13.68 -13.90 -16.43
C VAL A 299 15.09 -14.41 -16.71
N THR A 300 15.38 -14.73 -17.98
CA THR A 300 16.72 -15.14 -18.45
C THR A 300 17.45 -13.99 -19.16
N PRO A 301 18.78 -14.07 -19.37
CA PRO A 301 19.51 -13.06 -20.15
C PRO A 301 18.96 -12.88 -21.57
N SER A 302 18.58 -13.97 -22.24
CA SER A 302 18.00 -13.91 -23.59
C SER A 302 16.64 -13.21 -23.63
N MET A 303 15.81 -13.35 -22.59
CA MET A 303 14.53 -12.63 -22.52
C MET A 303 14.70 -11.11 -22.40
N LEU A 304 15.86 -10.66 -21.89
CA LEU A 304 16.27 -9.25 -21.85
C LEU A 304 16.97 -8.79 -23.14
N GLY A 305 17.03 -9.63 -24.17
CA GLY A 305 17.74 -9.34 -25.42
C GLY A 305 19.27 -9.33 -25.28
N ILE A 306 19.85 -9.84 -24.18
CA ILE A 306 21.31 -9.87 -24.01
C ILE A 306 21.91 -10.79 -25.09
N GLN A 307 22.81 -10.22 -25.91
CA GLN A 307 23.36 -10.88 -27.10
C GLN A 307 24.28 -12.06 -26.72
N SER A 308 24.38 -13.05 -27.60
CA SER A 308 25.35 -14.15 -27.47
C SER A 308 26.80 -13.74 -27.74
N THR A 309 27.03 -12.49 -28.18
CA THR A 309 28.35 -11.92 -28.46
C THR A 309 28.29 -10.41 -28.19
N PHE A 310 29.33 -9.88 -27.55
CA PHE A 310 29.45 -8.47 -27.25
C PHE A 310 30.17 -7.74 -28.40
N ASP A 311 29.59 -6.66 -28.90
CA ASP A 311 30.12 -5.86 -30.01
C ASP A 311 30.66 -4.51 -29.50
N ASP A 312 31.96 -4.48 -29.20
CA ASP A 312 32.67 -3.30 -28.71
C ASP A 312 32.73 -2.15 -29.73
N THR A 313 32.68 -2.47 -31.03
CA THR A 313 32.69 -1.48 -32.13
C THR A 313 31.50 -0.52 -32.08
N LYS A 314 30.41 -0.90 -31.38
CA LYS A 314 29.21 -0.07 -31.22
C LYS A 314 29.28 0.90 -30.04
N ILE A 315 30.20 0.69 -29.09
CA ILE A 315 30.30 1.48 -27.84
C ILE A 315 30.49 2.96 -28.14
N ALA A 316 31.45 3.32 -29.03
CA ALA A 316 31.77 4.71 -29.32
C ALA A 316 30.56 5.49 -29.88
N ALA A 317 29.83 4.89 -30.83
CA ALA A 317 28.64 5.52 -31.42
C ALA A 317 27.49 5.68 -30.41
N GLN A 318 27.30 4.70 -29.51
CA GLN A 318 26.28 4.77 -28.48
C GLN A 318 26.64 5.74 -27.34
N CYS A 319 27.94 5.83 -27.00
CA CYS A 319 28.45 6.80 -26.03
C CYS A 319 28.27 8.23 -26.53
N GLN A 320 28.55 8.51 -27.82
CA GLN A 320 28.26 9.81 -28.42
C GLN A 320 26.75 10.11 -28.38
N LYS A 321 25.91 9.15 -28.78
CA LYS A 321 24.44 9.31 -28.75
C LYS A 321 23.91 9.60 -27.34
N LEU A 322 24.46 8.94 -26.31
CA LEU A 322 24.16 9.23 -24.90
C LEU A 322 24.64 10.62 -24.50
N THR A 323 25.84 11.02 -24.93
CA THR A 323 26.42 12.36 -24.68
C THR A 323 25.54 13.47 -25.25
N ASP A 324 25.06 13.33 -26.48
CA ASP A 324 24.18 14.29 -27.15
C ASP A 324 22.82 14.37 -26.43
N ALA A 325 22.25 13.21 -26.07
CA ALA A 325 20.97 13.13 -25.36
C ALA A 325 21.02 13.75 -23.95
N LEU A 326 22.11 13.53 -23.20
CA LEU A 326 22.33 14.15 -21.89
C LEU A 326 22.55 15.65 -22.00
N THR A 327 23.21 16.11 -23.07
CA THR A 327 23.36 17.54 -23.38
C THR A 327 22.01 18.19 -23.65
N PHE A 328 21.14 17.54 -24.43
CA PHE A 328 19.77 18.01 -24.65
C PHE A 328 18.95 18.02 -23.34
N LEU A 329 19.02 16.93 -22.56
CA LEU A 329 18.28 16.78 -21.31
C LEU A 329 18.65 17.84 -20.27
N THR A 330 19.96 18.13 -20.13
CA THR A 330 20.48 19.17 -19.23
C THR A 330 19.97 20.56 -19.61
N ASN A 331 19.85 20.83 -20.91
CA ASN A 331 19.31 22.09 -21.42
C ASN A 331 17.76 22.13 -21.48
N THR A 332 17.07 21.07 -21.05
CA THR A 332 15.59 20.95 -21.10
C THR A 332 15.02 20.60 -19.72
N PRO A 333 14.99 21.54 -18.75
CA PRO A 333 14.59 21.26 -17.37
C PRO A 333 13.19 20.62 -17.23
N ALA A 334 12.22 21.06 -18.04
CA ALA A 334 10.86 20.52 -18.04
C ALA A 334 10.80 19.02 -18.39
N LEU A 335 11.73 18.54 -19.22
CA LEU A 335 11.90 17.11 -19.45
C LEU A 335 12.60 16.47 -18.26
N ALA A 336 13.69 17.07 -17.76
CA ALA A 336 14.55 16.50 -16.73
C ALA A 336 13.89 16.27 -15.36
N THR A 337 12.91 17.11 -14.95
CA THR A 337 12.21 17.03 -13.65
C THR A 337 11.68 15.62 -13.34
N SER A 338 12.36 14.86 -12.46
CA SER A 338 11.89 13.56 -12.00
C SER A 338 10.75 13.72 -11.00
N ASN A 339 9.77 12.82 -11.01
CA ASN A 339 8.96 12.56 -9.83
C ASN A 339 9.90 12.12 -8.69
N THR A 340 9.81 12.79 -7.53
CA THR A 340 10.58 12.51 -6.32
C THR A 340 9.71 12.01 -5.16
N THR A 341 8.39 12.08 -5.31
CA THR A 341 7.38 11.74 -4.29
C THR A 341 6.80 10.33 -4.47
N LEU A 342 7.30 9.53 -5.42
CA LEU A 342 6.87 8.14 -5.63
C LEU A 342 7.07 7.24 -4.39
N PHE A 343 8.06 7.53 -3.54
CA PHE A 343 8.33 6.75 -2.33
C PHE A 343 7.88 7.48 -1.05
N ASP A 344 7.86 8.81 -1.05
CA ASP A 344 7.57 9.64 0.13
C ASP A 344 6.06 9.64 0.48
N LEU A 345 5.66 8.89 1.52
CA LEU A 345 4.28 8.93 2.05
C LEU A 345 4.06 10.14 2.95
N ASN A 346 2.86 10.71 2.92
CA ASN A 346 2.48 11.76 3.87
C ASN A 346 2.23 11.16 5.25
N THR A 347 3.19 11.38 6.15
CA THR A 347 3.20 10.85 7.52
C THR A 347 2.93 11.92 8.59
N GLU A 348 2.46 13.12 8.20
CA GLU A 348 2.27 14.23 9.14
C GLU A 348 1.24 13.89 10.24
N GLN A 349 0.09 13.33 9.86
CA GLN A 349 -0.97 12.93 10.80
C GLN A 349 -0.51 11.79 11.71
N LEU A 350 0.12 10.76 11.16
CA LEU A 350 0.72 9.66 11.93
C LEU A 350 1.74 10.19 12.95
N THR A 351 2.60 11.11 12.54
CA THR A 351 3.63 11.71 13.41
C THR A 351 3.01 12.44 14.60
N LYS A 352 1.96 13.23 14.37
CA LYS A 352 1.19 13.90 15.45
C LYS A 352 0.56 12.88 16.39
N GLN A 353 -0.13 11.87 15.86
CA GLN A 353 -0.81 10.84 16.65
C GLN A 353 0.17 10.00 17.48
N VAL A 354 1.34 9.65 16.92
CA VAL A 354 2.42 8.97 17.63
C VAL A 354 2.99 9.84 18.75
N ALA A 355 3.12 11.15 18.55
CA ALA A 355 3.53 12.07 19.60
C ALA A 355 2.48 12.18 20.71
N THR A 356 1.19 12.29 20.37
CA THR A 356 0.08 12.25 21.33
C THR A 356 0.08 10.97 22.15
N PHE A 357 0.20 9.80 21.51
CA PHE A 357 0.22 8.51 22.20
C PHE A 357 1.44 8.37 23.14
N LYS A 358 2.63 8.80 22.70
CA LYS A 358 3.86 8.80 23.52
C LYS A 358 3.81 9.72 24.73
N ALA A 359 2.91 10.71 24.75
CA ALA A 359 2.71 11.59 25.90
C ALA A 359 1.79 11.00 26.98
N LEU A 360 1.20 9.82 26.74
CA LEU A 360 0.32 9.14 27.69
C LEU A 360 1.10 8.20 28.62
N THR A 361 0.68 8.11 29.88
CA THR A 361 1.16 7.06 30.80
C THR A 361 0.34 5.80 30.60
N ALA A 362 0.95 4.70 30.14
CA ALA A 362 0.24 3.44 29.90
C ALA A 362 -0.55 2.92 31.13
N ALA A 363 -0.05 3.17 32.35
CA ALA A 363 -0.70 2.77 33.60
C ALA A 363 -2.01 3.52 33.91
N ASP A 364 -2.27 4.66 33.27
CA ASP A 364 -3.51 5.43 33.44
C ASP A 364 -4.69 4.81 32.67
N TYR A 365 -4.43 3.84 31.78
CA TYR A 365 -5.39 3.28 30.83
C TYR A 365 -5.50 1.75 30.92
N THR A 366 -6.66 1.20 30.53
CA THR A 366 -6.85 -0.25 30.44
C THR A 366 -5.94 -0.83 29.35
N ASN A 367 -5.35 -2.01 29.63
CA ASN A 367 -4.42 -2.66 28.71
C ASN A 367 -4.99 -2.79 27.29
N ASP A 368 -6.22 -3.29 27.17
CA ASP A 368 -6.90 -3.51 25.88
C ASP A 368 -7.04 -2.21 25.06
N SER A 369 -7.41 -1.10 25.71
CA SER A 369 -7.59 0.19 25.01
C SER A 369 -6.27 0.81 24.58
N TYR A 370 -5.23 0.71 25.41
CA TYR A 370 -3.89 1.21 25.13
C TYR A 370 -3.17 0.36 24.07
N GLN A 371 -3.28 -0.98 24.17
CA GLN A 371 -2.70 -1.93 23.23
C GLN A 371 -3.28 -1.74 21.82
N LYS A 372 -4.60 -1.53 21.68
CA LYS A 372 -5.24 -1.28 20.38
C LYS A 372 -4.64 -0.08 19.64
N VAL A 373 -4.34 1.02 20.34
CA VAL A 373 -3.68 2.18 19.73
C VAL A 373 -2.24 1.84 19.33
N SER A 374 -1.51 1.11 20.19
CA SER A 374 -0.14 0.68 19.91
C SER A 374 -0.03 -0.23 18.68
N GLU A 375 -1.00 -1.14 18.50
CA GLU A 375 -1.05 -2.06 17.35
C GLU A 375 -1.34 -1.33 16.04
N LEU A 376 -2.31 -0.41 16.03
CA LEU A 376 -2.62 0.42 14.86
C LEU A 376 -1.41 1.29 14.45
N ILE A 377 -0.71 1.88 15.43
CA ILE A 377 0.53 2.62 15.20
C ILE A 377 1.63 1.70 14.64
N ALA A 378 1.75 0.46 15.11
CA ALA A 378 2.72 -0.50 14.58
C ALA A 378 2.42 -0.82 13.10
N SER A 379 1.17 -1.13 12.76
CA SER A 379 0.75 -1.36 11.36
C SER A 379 0.98 -0.16 10.45
N ALA A 380 0.73 1.06 10.94
CA ALA A 380 0.99 2.28 10.16
C ALA A 380 2.49 2.51 9.90
N ASN A 381 3.35 2.26 10.89
CA ASN A 381 4.82 2.35 10.72
C ASN A 381 5.37 1.24 9.80
N GLU A 382 4.83 0.02 9.87
CA GLU A 382 5.17 -1.07 8.96
C GLU A 382 4.78 -0.72 7.51
N LEU A 383 3.57 -0.20 7.31
CA LEU A 383 3.09 0.24 6.01
C LEU A 383 3.99 1.34 5.41
N VAL A 384 4.38 2.33 6.22
CA VAL A 384 5.33 3.38 5.80
C VAL A 384 6.68 2.79 5.43
N SER A 385 7.20 1.85 6.24
CA SER A 385 8.49 1.19 5.98
C SER A 385 8.50 0.36 4.69
N ASN A 386 7.33 -0.14 4.28
CA ASN A 386 7.14 -0.96 3.08
C ASN A 386 6.72 -0.14 1.84
N ASN A 387 6.72 1.20 1.90
CA ASN A 387 6.24 2.11 0.83
C ASN A 387 4.80 1.78 0.36
N GLY A 388 3.91 1.45 1.30
CA GLY A 388 2.52 1.06 1.02
C GLY A 388 1.63 2.17 0.44
N SER A 389 0.32 1.92 0.45
CA SER A 389 -0.70 2.86 -0.10
C SER A 389 -0.87 4.08 0.82
N GLN A 390 -1.02 5.27 0.23
CA GLN A 390 -1.43 6.46 0.99
C GLN A 390 -2.86 6.30 1.50
N THR A 391 -3.76 5.69 0.71
CA THR A 391 -5.15 5.42 1.10
C THR A 391 -5.22 4.53 2.35
N ASP A 392 -4.40 3.49 2.42
CA ASP A 392 -4.33 2.61 3.59
C ASP A 392 -3.71 3.32 4.81
N LEU A 393 -2.73 4.22 4.60
CA LEU A 393 -2.16 5.05 5.67
C LEU A 393 -3.20 6.05 6.23
N ASP A 394 -4.00 6.67 5.36
CA ASP A 394 -5.06 7.59 5.73
C ASP A 394 -6.20 6.87 6.49
N SER A 395 -6.50 5.62 6.09
CA SER A 395 -7.40 4.72 6.82
C SER A 395 -6.85 4.34 8.20
N LEU A 396 -5.57 3.98 8.30
CA LEU A 396 -4.94 3.63 9.58
C LEU A 396 -4.86 4.84 10.52
N THR A 397 -4.47 6.02 10.04
CA THR A 397 -4.46 7.24 10.86
C THR A 397 -5.87 7.64 11.31
N SER A 398 -6.89 7.46 10.48
CA SER A 398 -8.29 7.64 10.89
C SER A 398 -8.74 6.66 11.99
N GLN A 399 -8.22 5.43 11.99
CA GLN A 399 -8.47 4.43 13.04
C GLN A 399 -7.70 4.74 14.33
N ILE A 400 -6.44 5.22 14.22
CA ILE A 400 -5.63 5.65 15.37
C ILE A 400 -6.32 6.82 16.08
N GLU A 401 -6.87 7.79 15.34
CA GLU A 401 -7.60 8.94 15.91
C GLU A 401 -8.82 8.49 16.73
N GLN A 402 -9.64 7.61 16.16
CA GLN A 402 -10.79 7.03 16.85
C GLN A 402 -10.38 6.22 18.09
N ALA A 403 -9.29 5.44 18.00
CA ALA A 403 -8.79 4.64 19.11
C ALA A 403 -8.23 5.52 20.25
N LEU A 404 -7.49 6.59 19.93
CA LEU A 404 -7.03 7.61 20.89
C LEU A 404 -8.22 8.30 21.59
N GLY A 405 -9.25 8.69 20.84
CA GLY A 405 -10.48 9.27 21.41
C GLY A 405 -11.31 8.29 22.26
N SER A 406 -11.08 6.99 22.12
CA SER A 406 -11.82 5.92 22.82
C SER A 406 -11.02 5.25 23.95
N LEU A 407 -9.90 5.84 24.38
CA LEU A 407 -9.07 5.32 25.47
C LEU A 407 -9.84 5.26 26.79
N VAL A 408 -9.77 4.11 27.48
CA VAL A 408 -10.49 3.87 28.73
C VAL A 408 -9.52 3.95 29.89
N LYS A 409 -9.76 4.85 30.85
CA LYS A 409 -8.90 4.98 32.04
C LYS A 409 -9.04 3.79 32.99
N VAL A 410 -7.97 3.45 33.70
CA VAL A 410 -8.06 2.56 34.87
C VAL A 410 -8.92 3.26 35.95
N PRO A 411 -9.87 2.56 36.59
CA PRO A 411 -10.64 3.15 37.68
C PRO A 411 -9.74 3.61 38.82
N THR A 412 -9.78 4.90 39.15
CA THR A 412 -9.12 5.46 40.33
C THR A 412 -9.80 4.95 41.60
N THR A 413 -9.16 4.02 42.30
CA THR A 413 -9.51 3.73 43.69
C THR A 413 -9.04 4.90 44.55
N GLU A 414 -9.97 5.74 45.02
CA GLU A 414 -9.66 6.71 46.07
C GLU A 414 -9.12 5.95 47.30
N THR A 415 -7.91 6.29 47.74
CA THR A 415 -7.38 5.78 49.00
C THR A 415 -8.10 6.49 50.14
N LEU A 416 -8.97 5.75 50.83
CA LEU A 416 -9.75 6.26 51.96
C LEU A 416 -8.87 6.74 53.12
N ASP A 417 -9.18 7.92 53.66
CA ASP A 417 -8.60 8.41 54.92
C ASP A 417 -9.23 7.67 56.10
N THR A 418 -8.46 6.76 56.70
CA THR A 418 -8.84 5.93 57.85
C THR A 418 -8.49 6.57 59.21
N THR A 419 -7.88 7.76 59.25
CA THR A 419 -7.32 8.37 60.47
C THR A 419 -8.34 8.46 61.62
N GLN A 420 -9.58 8.88 61.32
CA GLN A 420 -10.62 8.99 62.35
C GLN A 420 -11.19 7.62 62.76
N PHE A 421 -11.23 6.64 61.84
CA PHE A 421 -11.64 5.27 62.16
C PHE A 421 -10.65 4.62 63.14
N GLU A 422 -9.35 4.71 62.86
CA GLU A 422 -8.27 4.18 63.70
C GLU A 422 -8.29 4.80 65.10
N LYS A 423 -8.56 6.11 65.19
CA LYS A 423 -8.77 6.81 66.46
C LYS A 423 -9.94 6.22 67.26
N GLN A 424 -11.07 5.89 66.63
CA GLN A 424 -12.20 5.26 67.33
C GLN A 424 -11.91 3.82 67.75
N VAL A 425 -11.26 3.02 66.90
CA VAL A 425 -10.83 1.66 67.24
C VAL A 425 -9.86 1.69 68.43
N SER A 426 -8.92 2.63 68.46
CA SER A 426 -8.02 2.84 69.59
C SER A 426 -8.75 3.23 70.88
N ARG A 427 -9.75 4.12 70.80
CA ARG A 427 -10.60 4.48 71.95
C ARG A 427 -11.37 3.27 72.48
N PHE A 428 -11.97 2.46 71.61
CA PHE A 428 -12.73 1.26 71.98
C PHE A 428 -11.83 0.18 72.58
N ASN A 429 -10.65 -0.08 72.02
CA ASN A 429 -9.71 -1.09 72.52
C ASN A 429 -9.14 -0.78 73.92
N ASN A 430 -9.19 0.48 74.36
CA ASN A 430 -8.83 0.87 75.73
C ASN A 430 -9.95 0.61 76.76
N LEU A 431 -11.12 0.13 76.34
CA LEU A 431 -12.23 -0.21 77.23
C LEU A 431 -12.14 -1.67 77.70
N THR A 432 -12.48 -1.93 78.96
CA THR A 432 -12.52 -3.28 79.51
C THR A 432 -13.91 -3.89 79.33
N ALA A 433 -14.07 -4.89 78.47
CA ALA A 433 -15.36 -5.49 78.12
C ALA A 433 -16.26 -5.87 79.32
N THR A 434 -15.67 -6.36 80.42
CA THR A 434 -16.38 -6.77 81.64
C THR A 434 -16.99 -5.60 82.46
N LYS A 435 -16.71 -4.34 82.09
CA LYS A 435 -17.25 -3.15 82.76
C LYS A 435 -18.48 -2.55 82.06
N TYR A 436 -18.85 -3.06 80.89
CA TYR A 436 -19.91 -2.51 80.04
C TYR A 436 -20.96 -3.57 79.73
N ASP A 437 -22.16 -3.13 79.31
CA ASP A 437 -23.18 -4.05 78.83
C ASP A 437 -22.67 -4.87 77.63
N ALA A 438 -22.82 -6.19 77.71
CA ALA A 438 -22.26 -7.12 76.73
C ALA A 438 -22.88 -6.95 75.33
N THR A 439 -24.17 -6.57 75.26
CA THR A 439 -24.87 -6.35 73.97
C THR A 439 -24.35 -5.09 73.29
N ASN A 440 -24.27 -3.98 74.03
CA ASN A 440 -23.73 -2.72 73.52
C ASN A 440 -22.25 -2.81 73.13
N TYR A 441 -21.44 -3.54 73.91
CA TYR A 441 -20.03 -3.80 73.58
C TYR A 441 -19.87 -4.63 72.30
N GLN A 442 -20.75 -5.61 72.06
CA GLN A 442 -20.74 -6.40 70.83
C GLN A 442 -21.21 -5.59 69.61
N ASN A 443 -22.28 -4.79 69.74
CA ASN A 443 -22.78 -3.91 68.68
C ASN A 443 -21.70 -2.96 68.14
N ILE A 444 -20.74 -2.54 68.96
CA ILE A 444 -19.61 -1.71 68.54
C ILE A 444 -18.56 -2.51 67.76
N LYS A 445 -18.25 -3.75 68.17
CA LYS A 445 -17.39 -4.64 67.37
C LYS A 445 -17.97 -4.91 65.99
N ASP A 446 -19.27 -5.15 65.91
CA ASP A 446 -19.96 -5.41 64.64
C ASP A 446 -19.89 -4.18 63.73
N THR A 447 -20.04 -2.98 64.30
CA THR A 447 -19.86 -1.70 63.58
C THR A 447 -18.42 -1.51 63.07
N ILE A 448 -17.41 -1.89 63.87
CA ILE A 448 -16.00 -1.87 63.46
C ILE A 448 -15.76 -2.83 62.29
N ALA A 449 -16.34 -4.04 62.34
CA ALA A 449 -16.22 -5.03 61.27
C ALA A 449 -16.90 -4.57 59.96
N GLU A 450 -18.06 -3.90 60.04
CA GLU A 450 -18.69 -3.27 58.87
C GLU A 450 -17.79 -2.21 58.21
N ILE A 451 -17.14 -1.36 59.00
CA ILE A 451 -16.24 -0.31 58.49
C ILE A 451 -14.99 -0.93 57.83
N GLN A 452 -14.42 -1.98 58.44
CA GLN A 452 -13.32 -2.74 57.82
C GLN A 452 -13.74 -3.40 56.50
N GLY A 453 -14.99 -3.90 56.43
CA GLY A 453 -15.57 -4.41 55.18
C GLY A 453 -15.74 -3.33 54.10
N LEU A 454 -16.20 -2.13 54.48
CA LEU A 454 -16.32 -0.98 53.58
C LEU A 454 -14.95 -0.56 52.99
N ILE A 455 -13.93 -0.45 53.84
CA ILE A 455 -12.56 -0.09 53.44
C ILE A 455 -11.99 -1.13 52.47
N LYS A 456 -12.21 -2.43 52.72
CA LYS A 456 -11.70 -3.52 51.88
C LYS A 456 -12.40 -3.64 50.52
N ASN A 457 -13.64 -3.16 50.41
CA ASN A 457 -14.49 -3.31 49.23
C ASN A 457 -14.65 -2.01 48.43
N ASN A 458 -13.70 -1.07 48.57
CA ASN A 458 -13.66 0.22 47.85
C ASN A 458 -14.94 1.07 48.02
N GLY A 459 -15.43 1.20 49.25
CA GLY A 459 -16.48 2.17 49.59
C GLY A 459 -16.01 3.63 49.42
N THR A 460 -16.92 4.59 49.52
CA THR A 460 -16.61 6.02 49.37
C THR A 460 -16.19 6.68 50.69
N GLN A 461 -15.45 7.79 50.62
CA GLN A 461 -15.06 8.56 51.82
C GLN A 461 -16.29 9.07 52.61
N ASN A 462 -17.39 9.37 51.93
CA ASN A 462 -18.61 9.84 52.59
C ASN A 462 -19.30 8.73 53.40
N GLU A 463 -19.34 7.49 52.88
CA GLU A 463 -19.84 6.33 53.61
C GLU A 463 -18.93 5.98 54.80
N LEU A 464 -17.61 6.09 54.63
CA LEU A 464 -16.64 5.89 55.71
C LEU A 464 -16.86 6.92 56.82
N ASN A 465 -16.91 8.21 56.49
CA ASN A 465 -17.15 9.29 57.45
C ASN A 465 -18.46 9.04 58.23
N THR A 466 -19.56 8.75 57.51
CA THR A 466 -20.88 8.48 58.13
C THR A 466 -20.85 7.31 59.10
N LYS A 467 -20.19 6.19 58.75
CA LYS A 467 -20.07 5.05 59.66
C LYS A 467 -19.12 5.32 60.83
N VAL A 468 -18.05 6.10 60.63
CA VAL A 468 -17.13 6.51 61.70
C VAL A 468 -17.80 7.46 62.70
N GLU A 469 -18.67 8.36 62.26
CA GLU A 469 -19.53 9.17 63.13
C GLU A 469 -20.51 8.31 63.94
N SER A 470 -21.13 7.31 63.31
CA SER A 470 -21.99 6.34 64.00
C SER A 470 -21.22 5.54 65.05
N LEU A 471 -20.01 5.08 64.72
CA LEU A 471 -19.09 4.41 65.64
C LEU A 471 -18.71 5.32 66.82
N GLN A 472 -18.39 6.59 66.53
CA GLN A 472 -18.09 7.61 67.54
C GLN A 472 -19.26 7.77 68.53
N SER A 473 -20.49 7.98 68.03
CA SER A 473 -21.67 8.11 68.88
C SER A 473 -21.95 6.85 69.72
N LYS A 474 -21.76 5.65 69.16
CA LYS A 474 -21.92 4.40 69.92
C LYS A 474 -20.87 4.26 71.04
N ILE A 475 -19.63 4.67 70.79
CA ILE A 475 -18.56 4.66 71.81
C ILE A 475 -18.85 5.70 72.92
N ASP A 476 -19.32 6.90 72.56
CA ASP A 476 -19.63 7.95 73.55
C ASP A 476 -20.86 7.60 74.41
N ALA A 477 -21.79 6.79 73.88
CA ALA A 477 -22.97 6.30 74.60
C ALA A 477 -22.70 5.11 75.55
N LEU A 478 -21.48 4.57 75.62
CA LEU A 478 -21.14 3.47 76.53
C LEU A 478 -21.08 3.93 77.99
N THR A 479 -22.11 3.60 78.77
CA THR A 479 -22.11 3.73 80.23
C THR A 479 -21.59 2.45 80.90
N PRO A 480 -20.73 2.54 81.94
CA PRO A 480 -20.34 1.38 82.74
C PRO A 480 -21.56 0.78 83.47
N VAL A 481 -21.55 -0.54 83.67
CA VAL A 481 -22.58 -1.21 84.48
C VAL A 481 -22.33 -0.84 85.95
N SER A 482 -23.29 -0.16 86.57
CA SER A 482 -23.17 0.30 87.97
C SER A 482 -23.05 -0.88 88.92
N SER A 483 -21.97 -0.91 89.70
CA SER A 483 -21.73 -1.90 90.73
C SER A 483 -22.43 -1.55 92.04
N ASP A 484 -23.77 -1.60 92.07
CA ASP A 484 -24.54 -1.59 93.32
C ASP A 484 -25.97 -2.13 93.13
N ASN A 485 -26.20 -3.41 93.47
CA ASN A 485 -27.30 -3.80 94.38
C ASN A 485 -27.19 -5.28 94.83
N THR A 486 -27.40 -5.53 96.13
CA THR A 486 -27.38 -6.86 96.75
C THR A 486 -28.63 -7.10 97.62
N SER A 487 -29.57 -7.93 97.13
CA SER A 487 -30.51 -8.78 97.91
C SER A 487 -31.40 -9.55 96.92
N THR A 488 -31.47 -10.90 96.89
CA THR A 488 -32.29 -11.80 97.76
C THR A 488 -33.80 -11.45 97.73
N THR A 489 -34.78 -12.35 97.59
CA THR A 489 -34.88 -13.83 97.36
C THR A 489 -36.22 -14.10 96.60
N THR A 490 -36.75 -15.29 96.25
CA THR A 490 -36.67 -16.68 96.79
C THR A 490 -37.08 -17.70 95.69
N SER A 491 -36.85 -19.00 95.92
CA SER A 491 -37.25 -20.13 95.04
C SER A 491 -38.77 -20.37 94.93
N SER A 492 -39.22 -20.98 93.83
CA SER A 492 -40.18 -22.12 93.88
C SER A 492 -40.23 -22.89 92.54
N THR A 493 -40.37 -24.21 92.65
CA THR A 493 -40.44 -25.18 91.55
C THR A 493 -41.87 -25.63 91.29
N THR A 494 -42.19 -25.99 90.04
CA THR A 494 -43.18 -27.04 89.74
C THR A 494 -42.88 -27.73 88.40
N ASN A 495 -43.04 -29.05 88.38
CA ASN A 495 -42.94 -29.91 87.19
C ASN A 495 -44.34 -30.21 86.64
N GLU A 496 -44.47 -30.28 85.31
CA GLU A 496 -45.12 -31.35 84.52
C GLU A 496 -45.11 -30.91 83.04
N LYS A 497 -44.52 -31.59 82.04
CA LYS A 497 -44.49 -33.01 81.63
C LYS A 497 -45.76 -33.48 80.89
N ILE A 498 -45.85 -33.16 79.61
CA ILE A 498 -46.63 -33.95 78.63
C ILE A 498 -45.75 -34.30 77.40
N LYS A 499 -45.66 -35.60 77.11
CA LYS A 499 -45.15 -36.21 75.86
C LYS A 499 -46.18 -35.97 74.73
N THR A 500 -45.94 -36.15 73.42
CA THR A 500 -45.28 -37.26 72.73
C THR A 500 -45.20 -36.96 71.22
N SER A 501 -44.21 -37.52 70.51
CA SER A 501 -44.24 -38.09 69.12
C SER A 501 -45.04 -37.39 67.99
N THR A 502 -44.60 -37.40 66.72
CA THR A 502 -44.05 -38.57 65.99
C THR A 502 -43.28 -38.16 64.72
N SER A 503 -42.60 -39.14 64.13
CA SER A 503 -41.83 -39.23 62.85
C SER A 503 -42.39 -38.46 61.62
N SER A 504 -41.67 -38.32 60.48
CA SER A 504 -40.73 -39.27 59.85
C SER A 504 -39.85 -38.74 58.70
N LYS A 505 -38.71 -39.43 58.46
CA LYS A 505 -37.98 -39.68 57.18
C LYS A 505 -37.46 -38.47 56.37
N ILE A 506 -36.18 -38.36 55.99
CA ILE A 506 -35.24 -39.26 55.28
C ILE A 506 -35.63 -39.52 53.81
N ASP A 507 -34.99 -38.83 52.86
CA ASP A 507 -33.92 -39.38 51.98
C ASP A 507 -33.17 -38.20 51.33
N SER A 508 -31.84 -38.13 51.27
CA SER A 508 -30.86 -38.90 50.47
C SER A 508 -31.10 -38.84 48.95
N GLN A 509 -30.21 -38.17 48.21
CA GLN A 509 -29.34 -38.84 47.24
C GLN A 509 -28.26 -37.90 46.68
N LYS A 510 -27.03 -38.41 46.60
CA LYS A 510 -25.95 -37.89 45.74
C LYS A 510 -26.06 -38.58 44.37
N HIS A 511 -25.55 -37.97 43.30
CA HIS A 511 -24.45 -38.59 42.54
C HIS A 511 -23.77 -37.64 41.52
N ASN A 512 -22.45 -37.84 41.37
CA ASN A 512 -21.56 -37.20 40.38
C ASN A 512 -21.74 -37.77 38.96
N HIS A 513 -21.45 -36.96 37.93
CA HIS A 513 -20.37 -37.34 37.00
C HIS A 513 -19.68 -36.18 36.27
N LYS A 514 -18.35 -36.27 36.14
CA LYS A 514 -17.54 -35.60 35.11
C LYS A 514 -17.32 -36.59 33.97
N GLN A 515 -17.18 -36.12 32.72
CA GLN A 515 -16.14 -36.64 31.83
C GLN A 515 -15.83 -35.68 30.66
N HIS A 516 -14.82 -36.04 29.87
CA HIS A 516 -13.98 -35.14 29.07
C HIS A 516 -13.98 -35.54 27.57
N LEU A 517 -13.39 -34.67 26.73
CA LEU A 517 -12.66 -35.01 25.49
C LEU A 517 -13.44 -35.14 24.15
N LYS A 518 -13.17 -34.22 23.19
CA LYS A 518 -12.25 -34.47 22.04
C LYS A 518 -12.02 -33.23 21.15
N LEU A 519 -10.85 -33.19 20.53
CA LEU A 519 -10.44 -32.24 19.46
C LEU A 519 -10.98 -32.69 18.09
N PRO A 520 -10.84 -31.82 17.07
CA PRO A 520 -10.09 -32.22 15.86
C PRO A 520 -8.94 -31.27 15.52
N LYS A 521 -8.03 -31.75 14.66
CA LYS A 521 -6.84 -31.03 14.18
C LYS A 521 -6.57 -31.42 12.71
N THR A 522 -5.97 -30.46 11.97
CA THR A 522 -5.02 -30.61 10.82
C THR A 522 -5.59 -31.01 9.44
N MET A 523 -5.04 -30.59 8.28
CA MET A 523 -3.92 -29.68 7.90
C MET A 523 -4.13 -29.20 6.43
N VAL A 524 -3.43 -28.18 5.89
CA VAL A 524 -2.24 -28.26 4.98
C VAL A 524 -2.13 -26.85 4.30
N ASN A 525 -1.01 -26.21 3.92
CA ASN A 525 0.43 -26.22 4.28
C ASN A 525 1.12 -24.95 3.65
N GLN A 526 2.41 -24.74 3.98
CA GLN A 526 3.46 -23.92 3.31
C GLN A 526 3.62 -22.42 3.70
N PRO A 527 4.86 -21.88 3.71
CA PRO A 527 6.03 -22.41 4.42
C PRO A 527 6.73 -21.34 5.28
N ASN A 528 7.16 -21.68 6.50
CA ASN A 528 7.81 -20.72 7.40
C ASN A 528 9.28 -20.45 7.04
N ILE A 529 9.61 -19.17 6.78
CA ILE A 529 10.99 -18.67 6.95
C ILE A 529 11.12 -18.23 8.42
N ILE A 530 12.16 -18.73 9.08
CA ILE A 530 12.40 -18.53 10.52
C ILE A 530 12.92 -17.11 10.76
N ASN A 531 12.10 -16.23 11.34
CA ASN A 531 12.55 -14.93 11.81
C ASN A 531 12.68 -14.92 13.35
N ARG A 532 13.92 -14.77 13.84
CA ARG A 532 14.20 -14.69 15.28
C ARG A 532 14.01 -13.24 15.74
N VAL A 533 12.90 -12.96 16.42
CA VAL A 533 12.72 -11.69 17.13
C VAL A 533 13.68 -11.65 18.33
N MET A 534 14.81 -10.97 18.16
CA MET A 534 15.62 -10.48 19.28
C MET A 534 15.04 -9.15 19.75
N LEU A 535 14.56 -9.12 20.99
CA LEU A 535 14.02 -7.92 21.63
C LEU A 535 15.17 -6.97 22.01
N GLY A 536 15.60 -6.12 21.06
CA GLY A 536 16.62 -5.10 21.29
C GLY A 536 16.01 -3.81 21.84
N LEU A 537 16.24 -3.51 23.12
CA LEU A 537 15.98 -2.18 23.66
C LEU A 537 16.84 -1.14 22.95
N VAL A 538 16.21 -0.12 22.34
CA VAL A 538 16.90 1.08 21.86
C VAL A 538 16.77 2.17 22.92
N LEU A 539 17.82 2.35 23.73
CA LEU A 539 18.03 3.58 24.49
C LEU A 539 18.66 4.63 23.58
N PHE A 540 17.94 5.70 23.26
CA PHE A 540 18.53 6.93 22.74
C PHE A 540 18.79 7.91 23.88
N ALA A 541 20.07 8.12 24.21
CA ALA A 541 20.50 9.16 25.13
C ALA A 541 20.50 10.53 24.43
N GLY A 542 19.78 11.50 25.00
CA GLY A 542 19.79 12.87 24.51
C GLY A 542 21.09 13.59 24.88
N ILE A 543 21.85 14.05 23.87
CA ILE A 543 23.00 14.95 24.07
C ILE A 543 22.52 16.39 23.91
N GLY A 544 22.48 17.13 25.02
CA GLY A 544 22.19 18.57 25.00
C GLY A 544 23.41 19.38 24.57
N LEU A 545 23.32 20.06 23.42
CA LEU A 545 24.34 21.03 23.00
C LEU A 545 24.07 22.39 23.65
N THR A 546 25.01 22.86 24.48
CA THR A 546 25.00 24.21 25.04
C THR A 546 25.61 25.20 24.04
N TYR A 547 24.86 26.25 23.69
CA TYR A 547 25.34 27.32 22.81
C TYR A 547 26.41 28.18 23.52
N LYS A 548 27.63 28.26 22.95
CA LYS A 548 28.67 29.22 23.38
C LYS A 548 29.03 30.16 22.25
N ARG A 549 28.86 31.47 22.49
CA ARG A 549 29.29 32.56 21.58
C ARG A 549 30.80 32.81 21.71
N PHE A 550 31.51 32.92 20.58
CA PHE A 550 32.73 33.73 20.40
C PHE A 550 32.65 34.33 18.99
N LYS A 551 32.50 35.66 18.83
CA LYS A 551 33.56 36.68 18.73
C LYS A 551 34.56 36.43 17.58
N LEU A 552 34.32 37.10 16.46
CA LEU A 552 35.32 37.36 15.42
C LEU A 552 36.30 38.43 15.88
N PHE A 553 37.57 38.29 15.47
CA PHE A 553 38.49 39.38 15.15
C PHE A 553 39.63 38.85 14.28
N SER A 554 40.07 39.68 13.32
CA SER A 554 41.11 39.45 12.29
C SER A 554 40.69 38.54 11.13
#